data_AF-B7GRI3-F1
#
_entry.id   AF-B7GRI3-F1
#
_cell.length_a   1.000
_cell.length_b   1.000
_cell.length_c   1.000
_cell.angle_alpha   90.00
_cell.angle_beta   90.00
_cell.angle_gamma   90.00
#
_symmetry.space_group_name_H-M   'P 1'
#
loop_
_entity.id
_entity.type
_entity.pdbx_description
1 polymer ?
#
loop_
_entity_poly.entity_id
_entity_poly.type
_entity_poly.pdbx_seq_one_letter_code
_entity_poly.pdbx_strand_id
1 'polypeptide(L)'
;MDELHECFEERPRLEACRPDPDDPVHDPVWSDIARDDRGVYATVIAPRPVTLLDGQGYDGAGLDGFRPPVTLRPGERFRIPVTIGARGRGRHPYIRFRYRYADGRRPASVIWRVPDQGRIPGAWNDSTIS
;
A
#
# COMPACT_ATOMS: atom_id res chain seq x y z
N MET A 1 -10.10 6.90 18.28
CA MET A 1 -9.59 7.03 16.90
C MET A 1 -8.12 6.66 17.00
N ASP A 2 -7.81 5.38 17.28
CA ASP A 2 -6.50 5.02 17.87
C ASP A 2 -5.89 3.71 17.35
N GLU A 3 -6.58 2.96 16.47
CA GLU A 3 -6.14 1.62 16.07
C GLU A 3 -4.92 1.62 15.12
N LEU A 4 -4.57 2.75 14.49
CA LEU A 4 -3.44 2.82 13.54
C LEU A 4 -2.11 3.17 14.20
N HIS A 5 -2.12 3.72 15.41
CA HIS A 5 -0.88 4.10 16.11
C HIS A 5 -0.19 2.87 16.73
N GLU A 6 -0.97 1.87 17.18
CA GLU A 6 -0.44 0.66 17.81
C GLU A 6 0.36 -0.25 16.87
N CYS A 7 0.23 -0.11 15.55
CA CYS A 7 0.95 -0.97 14.61
C CYS A 7 2.46 -0.66 14.51
N PHE A 8 2.95 0.46 15.06
CA PHE A 8 4.32 0.93 14.82
C PHE A 8 5.26 0.84 16.03
N GLU A 9 4.80 0.51 17.24
CA GLU A 9 5.65 0.47 18.44
C GLU A 9 5.84 -0.97 18.98
N GLU A 10 6.99 -1.56 18.61
CA GLU A 10 7.85 -2.47 19.40
C GLU A 10 7.34 -3.86 19.90
N ARG A 11 8.00 -4.93 19.39
CA ARG A 11 7.90 -6.39 19.69
C ARG A 11 8.61 -6.76 21.03
N PRO A 12 8.83 -8.04 21.51
CA PRO A 12 8.37 -9.40 21.12
C PRO A 12 8.02 -10.38 22.31
N ARG A 13 7.33 -11.52 22.06
CA ARG A 13 7.52 -12.90 22.63
C ARG A 13 6.34 -13.83 22.25
N LEU A 14 6.52 -14.89 21.45
CA LEU A 14 7.08 -16.26 21.68
C LEU A 14 6.05 -17.29 22.22
N GLU A 15 5.75 -18.26 21.36
CA GLU A 15 5.17 -19.60 21.63
C GLU A 15 3.68 -19.73 22.00
N ALA A 16 2.76 -19.38 21.09
CA ALA A 16 1.45 -20.04 21.02
C ALA A 16 0.70 -19.71 19.71
N CYS A 17 1.23 -20.10 18.55
CA CYS A 17 0.47 -20.29 17.32
C CYS A 17 1.42 -20.99 16.36
N ARG A 18 1.09 -22.21 15.91
CA ARG A 18 1.75 -22.68 14.68
C ARG A 18 1.40 -21.65 13.60
N PRO A 19 2.39 -20.98 12.97
CA PRO A 19 2.09 -20.10 11.85
C PRO A 19 1.40 -20.95 10.79
N ASP A 20 0.21 -20.52 10.36
CA ASP A 20 -0.43 -21.08 9.18
C ASP A 20 0.53 -20.78 8.01
N PRO A 21 1.00 -21.79 7.25
CA PRO A 21 1.91 -21.57 6.11
C PRO A 21 1.25 -20.74 4.99
N ASP A 22 -0.07 -20.52 5.09
CA ASP A 22 -0.82 -19.61 4.22
C ASP A 22 -1.10 -18.25 4.87
N ASP A 23 -0.50 -17.92 6.02
CA ASP A 23 -0.64 -16.63 6.69
C ASP A 23 0.24 -15.55 6.05
N PRO A 24 -0.33 -14.65 5.24
CA PRO A 24 0.43 -13.59 4.58
C PRO A 24 0.89 -12.49 5.57
N VAL A 25 0.55 -12.58 6.86
CA VAL A 25 1.07 -11.65 7.89
C VAL A 25 2.51 -11.99 8.26
N HIS A 26 2.92 -13.25 8.12
CA HIS A 26 4.27 -13.71 8.44
C HIS A 26 5.20 -13.79 7.23
N ASP A 27 4.66 -14.07 6.04
CA ASP A 27 5.42 -14.04 4.79
C ASP A 27 5.22 -12.71 4.04
N PRO A 28 6.30 -12.00 3.69
CA PRO A 28 6.17 -10.74 2.99
C PRO A 28 5.61 -11.00 1.57
N VAL A 29 4.40 -10.50 1.31
CA VAL A 29 3.71 -10.71 0.02
C VAL A 29 4.11 -9.68 -1.02
N TRP A 30 4.49 -8.50 -0.58
CA TRP A 30 4.74 -7.33 -1.41
C TRP A 30 6.13 -6.76 -1.15
N SER A 31 6.76 -6.22 -2.20
CA SER A 31 7.93 -5.37 -2.04
C SER A 31 7.57 -4.07 -1.31
N ASP A 32 8.59 -3.35 -0.88
CA ASP A 32 8.45 -1.92 -0.62
C ASP A 32 7.91 -1.19 -1.86
N ILE A 33 7.22 -0.07 -1.63
CA ILE A 33 6.81 0.81 -2.72
C ILE A 33 8.06 1.39 -3.38
N ALA A 34 8.09 1.30 -4.70
CA ALA A 34 9.03 2.03 -5.53
C ALA A 34 8.28 3.04 -6.42
N ARG A 35 9.03 4.03 -6.91
CA ARG A 35 8.52 5.12 -7.72
C ARG A 35 9.46 5.40 -8.88
N ASP A 36 8.88 5.60 -10.05
CA ASP A 36 9.56 6.06 -11.25
C ASP A 36 8.72 7.12 -11.98
N ASP A 37 9.15 7.52 -13.18
CA ASP A 37 8.45 8.50 -14.02
C ASP A 37 7.07 8.03 -14.48
N ARG A 38 6.80 6.73 -14.39
CA ARG A 38 5.50 6.12 -14.73
C ARG A 38 4.59 6.02 -13.51
N GLY A 39 5.07 6.32 -12.30
CA GLY A 39 4.25 6.43 -11.10
C GLY A 39 4.73 5.56 -9.95
N VAL A 40 3.79 5.11 -9.13
CA VAL A 40 4.06 4.37 -7.90
C VAL A 40 3.68 2.91 -8.10
N TYR A 41 4.54 1.99 -7.68
CA TYR A 41 4.34 0.56 -7.87
C TYR A 41 4.82 -0.27 -6.68
N ALA A 42 4.19 -1.42 -6.52
CA ALA A 42 4.66 -2.50 -5.66
C ALA A 42 4.78 -3.78 -6.50
N THR A 43 5.74 -4.63 -6.17
CA THR A 43 5.95 -5.92 -6.84
C THR A 43 5.45 -7.03 -5.94
N VAL A 44 4.76 -8.02 -6.52
CA VAL A 44 4.42 -9.24 -5.78
C VAL A 44 5.69 -10.06 -5.60
N ILE A 45 6.17 -10.19 -4.36
CA ILE A 45 7.33 -11.03 -4.02
C ILE A 45 6.90 -12.39 -3.47
N ALA A 46 5.62 -12.54 -3.12
CA ALA A 46 5.02 -13.81 -2.79
C ALA A 46 5.26 -14.87 -3.89
N PRO A 47 5.51 -16.14 -3.53
CA PRO A 47 5.72 -17.22 -4.49
C PRO A 47 4.44 -17.68 -5.20
N ARG A 48 3.28 -17.14 -4.81
CA ARG A 48 1.96 -17.52 -5.33
C ARG A 48 1.18 -16.28 -5.79
N PRO A 49 0.21 -16.45 -6.71
CA PRO A 49 -0.64 -15.34 -7.13
C PRO A 49 -1.43 -14.73 -5.96
N VAL A 50 -1.63 -13.42 -6.03
CA VAL A 50 -2.30 -12.62 -5.01
C VAL A 50 -3.44 -11.85 -5.65
N THR A 51 -4.60 -11.86 -5.00
CA THR A 51 -5.75 -11.05 -5.41
C THR A 51 -5.90 -9.86 -4.47
N LEU A 52 -5.78 -8.64 -5.00
CA LEU A 52 -6.25 -7.42 -4.37
C LEU A 52 -7.77 -7.39 -4.41
N LEU A 53 -8.40 -7.29 -3.24
CA LEU A 53 -9.84 -7.36 -3.05
C LEU A 53 -10.48 -5.99 -2.89
N ASP A 54 -9.77 -5.05 -2.27
CA ASP A 54 -10.24 -3.70 -1.98
C ASP A 54 -9.07 -2.77 -1.68
N GLY A 55 -9.28 -1.47 -1.76
CA GLY A 55 -8.27 -0.45 -1.53
C GLY A 55 -8.88 0.85 -1.03
N GLN A 56 -8.23 1.48 -0.05
CA GLN A 56 -8.65 2.76 0.52
C GLN A 56 -7.44 3.68 0.74
N GLY A 57 -7.58 4.93 0.31
CA GLY A 57 -6.62 6.00 0.60
C GLY A 57 -7.03 6.83 1.82
N TYR A 58 -6.04 7.37 2.52
CA TYR A 58 -6.22 8.18 3.72
C TYR A 58 -5.32 9.43 3.70
N ASP A 59 -5.68 10.42 4.51
CA ASP A 59 -4.92 11.66 4.69
C ASP A 59 -4.53 12.37 3.38
N GLY A 60 -5.49 12.43 2.46
CA GLY A 60 -5.35 13.06 1.14
C GLY A 60 -4.92 12.11 0.02
N ALA A 61 -4.61 10.84 0.32
CA ALA A 61 -4.46 9.82 -0.72
C ALA A 61 -5.82 9.36 -1.25
N GLY A 62 -5.94 9.25 -2.57
CA GLY A 62 -7.04 8.61 -3.27
C GLY A 62 -6.55 7.46 -4.15
N LEU A 63 -7.49 6.61 -4.58
CA LEU A 63 -7.27 5.53 -5.54
C LEU A 63 -8.14 5.77 -6.77
N ASP A 64 -7.62 6.49 -7.76
CA ASP A 64 -8.38 6.84 -8.95
C ASP A 64 -8.36 5.69 -9.96
N GLY A 65 -9.52 5.24 -10.43
CA GLY A 65 -9.59 4.15 -11.41
C GLY A 65 -9.15 2.78 -10.90
N PHE A 66 -8.99 2.56 -9.59
CA PHE A 66 -8.78 1.22 -9.03
C PHE A 66 -10.06 0.38 -9.20
N ARG A 67 -9.94 -0.78 -9.84
CA ARG A 67 -11.06 -1.69 -10.13
C ARG A 67 -10.78 -3.09 -9.60
N PRO A 68 -11.05 -3.35 -8.31
CA PRO A 68 -10.92 -4.68 -7.75
C PRO A 68 -12.07 -5.61 -8.23
N PRO A 69 -11.87 -6.95 -8.20
CA PRO A 69 -10.65 -7.62 -7.79
C PRO A 69 -9.57 -7.60 -8.88
N VAL A 70 -8.30 -7.50 -8.47
CA VAL A 70 -7.14 -7.60 -9.38
C VAL A 70 -6.26 -8.76 -8.91
N THR A 71 -6.05 -9.76 -9.77
CA THR A 71 -5.14 -10.88 -9.49
C THR A 71 -3.80 -10.66 -10.18
N LEU A 72 -2.73 -10.80 -9.41
CA LEU A 72 -1.34 -10.58 -9.83
C LEU A 72 -0.53 -11.85 -9.59
N ARG A 73 0.41 -12.13 -10.49
CA ARG A 73 1.33 -13.28 -10.40
C ARG A 73 2.62 -12.89 -9.66
N PRO A 74 3.38 -13.89 -9.16
CA PRO A 74 4.72 -13.65 -8.64
C PRO A 74 5.59 -12.84 -9.61
N GLY A 75 6.23 -11.78 -9.12
CA GLY A 75 7.07 -10.87 -9.89
C GLY A 75 6.32 -9.79 -10.68
N GLU A 76 4.99 -9.81 -10.75
CA GLU A 76 4.23 -8.76 -11.42
C GLU A 76 4.27 -7.45 -10.63
N ARG A 77 4.35 -6.34 -11.37
CA ARG A 77 4.27 -4.99 -10.81
C ARG A 77 2.84 -4.51 -10.84
N PHE A 78 2.30 -4.19 -9.67
CA PHE A 78 1.06 -3.47 -9.54
C PHE A 78 1.32 -1.97 -9.58
N ARG A 79 0.84 -1.31 -10.64
CA ARG A 79 0.81 0.15 -10.69
C ARG A 79 -0.31 0.63 -9.78
N ILE A 80 0.06 1.25 -8.66
CA ILE A 80 -0.89 1.77 -7.68
C ILE A 80 -1.44 3.08 -8.25
N PRO A 81 -2.75 3.18 -8.52
CA PRO A 81 -3.30 4.35 -9.18
C PRO A 81 -3.61 5.44 -8.15
N VAL A 82 -2.56 5.87 -7.46
CA VAL A 82 -2.64 6.83 -6.36
C VAL A 82 -2.79 8.25 -6.89
N THR A 83 -3.72 8.98 -6.30
CA THR A 83 -3.82 10.45 -6.41
C THR A 83 -3.55 11.08 -5.05
N ILE A 84 -2.95 12.27 -5.03
CA ILE A 84 -2.65 13.00 -3.80
C ILE A 84 -3.34 14.35 -3.88
N GLY A 85 -4.37 14.54 -3.05
CA GLY A 85 -5.08 15.78 -2.87
C GLY A 85 -4.47 16.67 -1.79
N ALA A 86 -5.20 17.73 -1.43
CA ALA A 86 -4.82 18.61 -0.33
C ALA A 86 -4.77 17.83 1.00
N ARG A 87 -3.70 18.05 1.78
CA ARG A 87 -3.48 17.41 3.08
C ARG A 87 -3.22 18.44 4.17
N GLY A 88 -3.63 18.13 5.40
CA GLY A 88 -3.25 18.91 6.58
C GLY A 88 -1.74 18.85 6.81
N ARG A 89 -1.16 19.93 7.38
CA ARG A 89 0.26 19.94 7.78
C ARG A 89 0.55 18.77 8.72
N GLY A 90 1.65 18.05 8.46
CA GLY A 90 2.14 16.98 9.33
C GLY A 90 1.51 15.60 9.15
N ARG A 91 0.59 15.41 8.19
CA ARG A 91 0.06 14.08 7.86
C ARG A 91 0.72 13.49 6.62
N HIS A 92 1.11 12.22 6.69
CA HIS A 92 1.66 11.50 5.55
C HIS A 92 0.56 10.66 4.89
N PRO A 93 0.28 10.87 3.59
CA PRO A 93 -0.72 10.06 2.89
C PRO A 93 -0.31 8.60 2.90
N TYR A 94 -1.27 7.71 3.14
CA TYR A 94 -1.08 6.26 3.06
C TYR A 94 -2.28 5.60 2.42
N ILE A 95 -2.05 4.39 1.92
CA ILE A 95 -3.06 3.53 1.31
C ILE A 95 -3.07 2.21 2.04
N ARG A 96 -4.27 1.67 2.26
CA ARG A 96 -4.48 0.30 2.70
C ARG A 96 -5.07 -0.51 1.56
N PHE A 97 -4.47 -1.65 1.24
CA PHE A 97 -5.09 -2.65 0.38
C PHE A 97 -5.45 -3.89 1.17
N ARG A 98 -6.64 -4.43 0.93
CA ARG A 98 -7.04 -5.76 1.38
C ARG A 98 -6.72 -6.75 0.27
N TYR A 99 -6.04 -7.85 0.61
CA TYR A 99 -5.62 -8.85 -0.37
C TYR A 99 -5.73 -10.26 0.19
N ARG A 100 -5.56 -11.27 -0.65
CA ARG A 100 -5.38 -12.67 -0.26
C ARG A 100 -4.54 -13.40 -1.31
N TYR A 101 -3.95 -14.54 -0.95
CA TYR A 101 -3.52 -15.50 -1.97
C TYR A 101 -4.72 -15.94 -2.83
N ALA A 102 -4.52 -16.13 -4.13
CA ALA A 102 -5.61 -16.39 -5.08
C ALA A 102 -6.36 -17.71 -4.78
N ASP A 103 -5.65 -18.70 -4.24
CA ASP A 103 -6.15 -19.98 -3.72
C ASP A 103 -6.54 -19.92 -2.23
N GLY A 104 -6.14 -18.86 -1.53
CA GLY A 104 -6.36 -18.64 -0.12
C GLY A 104 -7.79 -18.19 0.20
N ARG A 105 -8.23 -18.50 1.42
CA ARG A 105 -9.55 -18.07 1.93
C ARG A 105 -9.49 -16.86 2.84
N ARG A 106 -8.35 -16.63 3.50
CA ARG A 106 -8.18 -15.56 4.49
C ARG A 106 -7.65 -14.29 3.84
N PRO A 107 -8.35 -13.16 3.96
CA PRO A 107 -7.83 -11.87 3.53
C PRO A 107 -6.96 -11.24 4.60
N ALA A 108 -5.93 -10.54 4.15
CA ALA A 108 -5.03 -9.70 4.95
C ALA A 108 -5.04 -8.26 4.44
N SER A 109 -4.26 -7.40 5.09
CA SER A 109 -4.09 -6.01 4.68
C SER A 109 -2.62 -5.65 4.58
N VAL A 110 -2.28 -4.83 3.59
CA VAL A 110 -0.99 -4.14 3.50
C VAL A 110 -1.27 -2.65 3.59
N ILE A 111 -0.46 -1.94 4.36
CA ILE A 111 -0.51 -0.49 4.47
C ILE A 111 0.79 0.05 3.92
N TRP A 112 0.68 0.96 2.96
CA TRP A 112 1.83 1.64 2.40
C TRP A 112 1.73 3.13 2.60
N ARG A 113 2.83 3.73 3.07
CA ARG A 113 3.01 5.18 3.00
C ARG A 113 3.22 5.54 1.53
N VAL A 114 2.45 6.51 1.04
CA VAL A 114 2.71 7.05 -0.29
C VAL A 114 4.00 7.85 -0.18
N PRO A 115 5.01 7.60 -1.04
CA PRO A 115 6.22 8.40 -1.04
C PRO A 115 5.83 9.87 -1.19
N ASP A 116 6.35 10.73 -0.30
CA ASP A 116 6.14 12.16 -0.43
C ASP A 116 6.51 12.56 -1.87
N GLN A 117 5.70 13.43 -2.48
CA GLN A 117 6.14 14.17 -3.66
C GLN A 117 7.30 15.05 -3.23
N GLY A 118 8.50 14.48 -3.14
CA GLY A 118 9.73 15.24 -3.08
C GLY A 118 9.63 16.29 -4.17
N ARG A 119 9.71 17.55 -3.75
CA ARG A 119 9.71 18.75 -4.58
C ARG A 119 10.50 18.46 -5.85
N ILE A 120 9.81 18.28 -6.98
CA ILE A 120 10.48 18.25 -8.29
C ILE A 120 10.96 19.71 -8.49
N PRO A 121 12.28 20.00 -8.53
CA PRO A 121 12.72 21.29 -8.99
C PRO A 121 12.50 21.30 -10.50
N GLY A 122 11.47 21.99 -11.00
CA GLY A 122 11.38 22.32 -12.43
C GLY A 122 10.10 22.02 -13.20
N ALA A 123 8.91 22.03 -12.59
CA ALA A 123 7.64 22.15 -13.34
C ALA A 123 6.62 22.97 -12.51
N TRP A 124 6.81 24.29 -12.38
CA TRP A 124 6.19 25.39 -13.17
C TRP A 124 4.66 25.46 -13.04
N ASN A 125 4.18 26.40 -12.21
CA ASN A 125 3.43 27.64 -12.58
C ASN A 125 1.94 27.38 -12.83
N ASP A 126 0.97 28.23 -12.49
CA ASP A 126 0.93 29.62 -12.07
C ASP A 126 -0.41 29.75 -11.31
N SER A 127 -0.40 30.29 -10.10
CA SER A 127 -1.60 30.86 -9.49
C SER A 127 -1.12 31.95 -8.56
N THR A 128 -0.71 33.03 -9.20
CA THR A 128 -0.77 34.36 -8.61
C THR A 128 -2.19 34.56 -8.07
N ILE A 129 -2.38 34.47 -6.76
CA ILE A 129 -3.58 34.98 -6.10
C ILE A 129 -3.31 36.46 -5.86
N SER A 130 -4.12 37.29 -6.53
CA SER A 130 -4.23 38.74 -6.31
C SER A 130 -4.69 39.07 -4.89
#